data_AF-A0A5M9JG85-F1
#
_entry.id   AF-A0A5M9JG85-F1
#
_cell.length_a   1.000
_cell.length_b   1.000
_cell.length_c   1.000
_cell.angle_alpha   90.00
_cell.angle_beta   90.00
_cell.angle_gamma   90.00
#
_symmetry.space_group_name_H-M   'P 1'
#
loop_
_entity.id
_entity.type
_entity.pdbx_description
1 polymer ?
#
loop_
_entity_poly.entity_id
_entity_poly.type
_entity_poly.pdbx_seq_one_letter_code
_entity_poly.pdbx_strand_id
1 'polypeptide(L)'
;MFIKQTLIRPGLLWDGRDLADPEFLDSTSATCLSNFLNQRAIALQYTAAELRQIALSHLPSLKERMFNTLLGSTMVDDGQQIDNCSVFDLFDFMDIPLDQSIALGPLSYFKDIDVSVCEEVGNDLPPLFNMVKLEELLTLRKSELVATKRLENPQDLVTFSDEAQIMFNYYFIDNKLKELKAARHKALKSWVHLLLVMIESMAYDESTKIVFVLQTLQNILPRLENCLESPADALELAKLTKALLFSLNLDSDAFKEGDLGQNLSDKLFHVFELSLRAINVVGANGPLKEIFYSVSYRYLTGTSETEIPVSPETESPNGLNNSTRLPGQSYRGLAPIPGLRKPHSTQTVKLAGDRLIDIICDDALVGEQNCRIAALLLLGALVKMAKQENSNYIIESLNRLNFISILVHSIGDLANALQETSREDATVLLSDLYARLALLVHISQTRSGATTVLNSGLFHSILASGLFALDTDLDIDFHDPQALSRHYSLLAAIMRVICCALVSRGLQNEQSLPDLGLKNGVAEQSIVDISDSFMLLMTITRFVDFEEITVQKRPTLRSFT
;
A
#
# COMPACT_ATOMS: atom_id res chain seq x y z
N MET A 1 5.28 31.81 -11.89
CA MET A 1 4.08 31.17 -11.30
C MET A 1 4.20 31.01 -9.79
N PHE A 2 5.20 30.27 -9.31
CA PHE A 2 5.45 30.05 -7.87
C PHE A 2 5.75 31.34 -7.08
N ILE A 3 6.44 32.31 -7.68
CA ILE A 3 6.68 33.65 -7.09
C ILE A 3 5.36 34.40 -6.75
N LYS A 4 4.26 34.07 -7.43
CA LYS A 4 2.95 34.73 -7.23
C LYS A 4 1.98 33.89 -6.38
N GLN A 5 2.40 32.74 -5.87
CA GLN A 5 1.54 31.91 -5.03
C GLN A 5 1.51 32.49 -3.62
N THR A 6 0.31 32.79 -3.13
CA THR A 6 0.09 33.18 -1.74
C THR A 6 0.03 31.94 -0.86
N LEU A 7 0.71 31.95 0.28
CA LEU A 7 0.60 30.89 1.29
C LEU A 7 -0.61 31.15 2.20
N ILE A 8 -1.35 30.08 2.47
CA ILE A 8 -2.42 30.04 3.45
C ILE A 8 -1.78 30.08 4.83
N ARG A 9 -2.07 31.12 5.58
CA ARG A 9 -1.53 31.35 6.92
C ARG A 9 -2.65 31.78 7.87
N PRO A 10 -2.52 31.55 9.18
CA PRO A 10 -3.44 32.12 10.16
C PRO A 10 -3.55 33.64 9.98
N GLY A 11 -4.77 34.18 10.01
CA GLY A 11 -5.04 35.61 9.81
C GLY A 11 -5.16 36.06 8.35
N LEU A 12 -5.02 35.16 7.37
CA LEU A 12 -5.31 35.47 5.97
C LEU A 12 -6.84 35.60 5.77
N LEU A 13 -7.27 36.77 5.30
CA LEU A 13 -8.68 37.05 5.07
C LEU A 13 -9.15 36.55 3.70
N TRP A 14 -10.31 35.90 3.67
CA TRP A 14 -11.02 35.48 2.48
C TRP A 14 -12.27 36.34 2.35
N ASP A 15 -12.30 37.23 1.35
CA ASP A 15 -13.40 38.19 1.17
C ASP A 15 -13.74 38.97 2.46
N GLY A 16 -12.70 39.35 3.21
CA GLY A 16 -12.80 40.12 4.45
C GLY A 16 -12.98 39.32 5.75
N ARG A 17 -13.15 38.00 5.69
CA ARG A 17 -13.33 37.15 6.89
C ARG A 17 -12.19 36.16 7.10
N ASP A 18 -11.90 35.86 8.36
CA ASP A 18 -10.92 34.85 8.76
C ASP A 18 -11.57 33.45 8.79
N LEU A 19 -10.78 32.38 8.62
CA LEU A 19 -11.25 30.99 8.70
C LEU A 19 -11.92 30.64 10.04
N ALA A 20 -11.54 31.31 11.13
CA ALA A 20 -12.10 31.10 12.45
C ALA A 20 -13.43 31.84 12.69
N ASP A 21 -13.89 32.65 11.74
CA ASP A 21 -15.18 33.35 11.83
C ASP A 21 -16.35 32.34 11.78
N PRO A 22 -17.26 32.30 12.77
CA PRO A 22 -18.38 31.37 12.76
C PRO A 22 -19.32 31.55 11.55
N GLU A 23 -19.38 32.75 10.96
CA GLU A 23 -20.18 33.04 9.76
C GLU A 23 -19.40 32.79 8.45
N PHE A 24 -18.19 32.22 8.53
CA PHE A 24 -17.35 32.01 7.35
C PHE A 24 -18.06 31.18 6.27
N LEU A 25 -18.69 30.06 6.68
CA LEU A 25 -19.41 29.15 5.78
C LEU A 25 -20.71 29.75 5.23
N ASP A 26 -21.30 30.71 5.93
CA ASP A 26 -22.53 31.41 5.53
C ASP A 26 -22.28 32.55 4.53
N SER A 27 -21.01 32.85 4.23
CA SER A 27 -20.62 34.01 3.43
C SER A 27 -19.95 33.64 2.11
N THR A 28 -19.70 34.67 1.29
CA THR A 28 -18.92 34.54 0.05
C THR A 28 -17.47 34.12 0.29
N SER A 29 -16.96 34.26 1.52
CA SER A 29 -15.61 33.85 1.93
C SER A 29 -15.33 32.37 1.71
N ALA A 30 -16.28 31.48 2.00
CA ALA A 30 -16.13 30.05 1.73
C ALA A 30 -16.01 29.74 0.23
N THR A 31 -16.76 30.47 -0.60
CA THR A 31 -16.68 30.34 -2.06
C THR A 31 -15.35 30.92 -2.59
N CYS A 32 -14.89 32.04 -2.03
CA CYS A 32 -13.58 32.63 -2.34
C CYS A 32 -12.44 31.62 -2.09
N LEU A 33 -12.43 30.99 -0.91
CA LEU A 33 -11.45 29.96 -0.57
C LEU A 33 -11.55 28.73 -1.49
N SER A 34 -12.76 28.24 -1.76
CA SER A 34 -12.96 27.12 -2.69
C SER A 34 -12.40 27.43 -4.09
N ASN A 35 -12.67 28.62 -4.61
CA ASN A 35 -12.14 29.07 -5.90
C ASN A 35 -10.60 29.17 -5.89
N PHE A 36 -10.03 29.68 -4.80
CA PHE A 36 -8.58 29.75 -4.63
C PHE A 36 -7.93 28.35 -4.65
N LEU A 37 -8.51 27.37 -3.94
CA LEU A 37 -8.02 26.00 -3.93
C LEU A 37 -8.12 25.34 -5.31
N ASN A 38 -9.22 25.58 -6.03
CA ASN A 38 -9.38 25.12 -7.41
C ASN A 38 -8.35 25.75 -8.35
N GLN A 39 -8.09 27.05 -8.22
CA GLN A 39 -7.06 27.74 -8.99
C GLN A 39 -5.67 27.15 -8.70
N ARG A 40 -5.36 26.87 -7.43
CA ARG A 40 -4.12 26.22 -7.04
C ARG A 40 -4.00 24.80 -7.59
N ALA A 41 -5.09 24.03 -7.61
CA ALA A 41 -5.11 22.69 -8.20
C ALA A 41 -4.74 22.75 -9.70
N ILE A 42 -5.38 23.63 -10.48
CA ILE A 42 -5.08 23.83 -11.90
C ILE A 42 -3.61 24.24 -12.10
N ALA A 43 -3.12 25.12 -11.23
CA ALA A 43 -1.75 25.56 -11.24
C ALA A 43 -0.75 24.39 -11.06
N LEU A 44 -0.99 23.53 -10.08
CA LEU A 44 -0.16 22.35 -9.83
C LEU A 44 -0.24 21.34 -10.99
N GLN A 45 -1.43 21.13 -11.57
CA GLN A 45 -1.60 20.27 -12.74
C GLN A 45 -0.83 20.75 -13.96
N TYR A 46 -0.93 22.05 -14.28
CA TYR A 46 -0.16 22.64 -15.37
C TYR A 46 1.35 22.45 -15.14
N THR A 47 1.81 22.69 -13.92
CA THR A 47 3.22 22.51 -13.56
C THR A 47 3.68 21.05 -13.72
N ALA A 48 2.85 20.08 -13.33
CA ALA A 48 3.15 18.66 -13.51
C ALA A 48 3.23 18.28 -15.00
N ALA A 49 2.30 18.77 -15.82
CA ALA A 49 2.30 18.55 -17.26
C ALA A 49 3.54 19.15 -17.94
N GLU A 50 3.90 20.38 -17.59
CA GLU A 50 5.10 21.06 -18.09
C GLU A 50 6.37 20.31 -17.68
N LEU A 51 6.49 19.86 -16.42
CA LEU A 51 7.63 19.08 -15.94
C LEU A 51 7.77 17.77 -16.70
N ARG A 52 6.66 17.06 -16.93
CA ARG A 52 6.64 15.82 -17.71
C ARG A 52 7.09 16.06 -19.15
N GLN A 53 6.62 17.14 -19.78
CA GLN A 53 7.05 17.51 -21.13
C GLN A 53 8.55 17.84 -21.17
N ILE A 54 9.05 18.59 -20.19
CA ILE A 54 10.48 18.94 -20.09
C ILE A 54 11.33 17.67 -19.91
N ALA A 55 10.90 16.76 -19.03
CA ALA A 55 11.57 15.48 -18.80
C ALA A 55 11.67 14.63 -20.08
N LEU A 56 10.65 14.65 -20.95
CA LEU A 56 10.65 13.98 -22.24
C LEU A 56 11.49 14.71 -23.31
N SER A 57 11.60 16.04 -23.23
CA SER A 57 12.33 16.86 -24.19
C SER A 57 13.86 16.82 -24.04
N HIS A 58 14.39 16.11 -23.03
CA HIS A 58 15.82 15.94 -22.75
C HIS A 58 16.62 17.26 -22.64
N LEU A 59 16.02 18.33 -22.08
CA LEU A 59 16.70 19.60 -21.79
C LEU A 59 17.12 19.68 -20.30
N PRO A 60 18.33 19.24 -19.92
CA PRO A 60 18.73 19.10 -18.52
C PRO A 60 18.78 20.44 -17.76
N SER A 61 19.23 21.52 -18.40
CA SER A 61 19.30 22.85 -17.77
C SER A 61 17.93 23.43 -17.44
N LEU A 62 16.94 23.23 -18.33
CA LEU A 62 15.57 23.67 -18.10
C LEU A 62 14.91 22.86 -16.98
N LYS A 63 15.17 21.56 -16.94
CA LYS A 63 14.73 20.67 -15.88
C LYS A 63 15.31 21.08 -14.52
N GLU A 64 16.63 21.29 -14.44
CA GLU A 64 17.29 21.75 -13.22
C GLU A 64 16.71 23.09 -12.73
N ARG A 65 16.53 24.06 -13.64
CA ARG A 65 15.88 25.34 -13.31
C ARG A 65 14.47 25.14 -12.76
N MET A 66 13.68 24.25 -13.37
CA MET A 66 12.32 23.96 -12.90
C MET A 66 12.30 23.31 -11.52
N PHE A 67 13.19 22.35 -11.26
CA PHE A 67 13.33 21.75 -9.93
C PHE A 67 13.80 22.76 -8.90
N ASN A 68 14.77 23.62 -9.21
CA ASN A 68 15.20 24.68 -8.30
C ASN A 68 14.03 25.60 -7.94
N THR A 69 13.20 26.00 -8.92
CA THR A 69 11.97 26.76 -8.65
C THR A 69 11.01 25.98 -7.76
N LEU A 70 10.77 24.69 -8.02
CA LEU A 70 9.91 23.86 -7.19
C LEU A 70 10.45 23.67 -5.77
N LEU A 71 11.76 23.72 -5.58
CA LEU A 71 12.44 23.62 -4.28
C LEU A 71 12.65 24.97 -3.60
N GLY A 72 12.10 26.05 -4.15
CA GLY A 72 12.02 27.36 -3.50
C GLY A 72 12.99 28.41 -4.02
N SER A 73 13.66 28.17 -5.15
CA SER A 73 14.61 29.14 -5.70
C SER A 73 14.53 29.30 -7.22
N THR A 74 14.25 30.52 -7.67
CA THR A 74 14.09 30.83 -9.10
C THR A 74 15.18 31.76 -9.59
N MET A 75 15.88 31.35 -10.65
CA MET A 75 16.82 32.20 -11.38
C MET A 75 16.08 33.02 -12.45
N VAL A 76 16.18 34.35 -12.36
CA VAL A 76 15.61 35.30 -13.33
C VAL A 76 16.61 35.55 -14.46
N ASP A 77 16.14 36.06 -15.61
CA ASP A 77 16.95 36.29 -16.82
C ASP A 77 18.19 37.19 -16.59
N ASP A 78 18.15 38.08 -15.59
CA ASP A 78 19.29 38.93 -15.18
C ASP A 78 20.34 38.19 -14.30
N GLY A 79 20.18 36.88 -14.10
CA GLY A 79 21.07 36.05 -13.29
C GLY A 79 20.87 36.18 -11.77
N GLN A 80 19.88 36.94 -11.32
CA GLN A 80 19.53 37.06 -9.91
C GLN A 80 18.69 35.87 -9.44
N GLN A 81 19.05 35.32 -8.29
CA GLN A 81 18.32 34.27 -7.59
C GLN A 81 17.27 34.91 -6.68
N ILE A 82 16.01 34.52 -6.85
CA ILE A 82 14.88 34.99 -6.03
C ILE A 82 14.30 33.78 -5.29
N ASP A 83 14.15 33.93 -3.97
CA ASP A 83 13.46 32.94 -3.15
C ASP A 83 11.96 32.94 -3.44
N ASN A 84 11.39 31.75 -3.55
CA ASN A 84 9.97 31.54 -3.75
C ASN A 84 9.44 30.43 -2.85
N CYS A 85 8.11 30.32 -2.74
CA CYS A 85 7.49 29.21 -2.02
C CYS A 85 7.87 27.89 -2.68
N SER A 86 8.33 26.92 -1.90
CA SER A 86 8.61 25.57 -2.36
C SER A 86 7.32 24.78 -2.56
N VAL A 87 7.40 23.65 -3.26
CA VAL A 87 6.29 22.70 -3.41
C VAL A 87 5.80 22.20 -2.05
N PHE A 88 6.68 22.12 -1.05
CA PHE A 88 6.34 21.72 0.31
C PHE A 88 5.53 22.79 1.04
N ASP A 89 5.86 24.07 0.85
CA ASP A 89 5.09 25.19 1.43
C ASP A 89 3.67 25.24 0.86
N LEU A 90 3.48 24.83 -0.41
CA LEU A 90 2.18 24.77 -1.06
C LEU A 90 1.26 23.63 -0.58
N PHE A 91 1.68 22.86 0.43
CA PHE A 91 0.86 21.86 1.12
C PHE A 91 0.04 22.43 2.30
N ASP A 92 0.21 23.72 2.59
CA ASP A 92 -0.54 24.55 3.56
C ASP A 92 -2.07 24.37 3.57
N PHE A 93 -2.69 24.00 2.44
CA PHE A 93 -4.15 23.79 2.35
C PHE A 93 -4.66 22.60 3.16
N MET A 94 -3.79 21.69 3.58
CA MET A 94 -4.15 20.57 4.46
C MET A 94 -4.35 20.99 5.91
N ASP A 95 -3.97 22.22 6.27
CA ASP A 95 -4.14 22.77 7.61
C ASP A 95 -5.52 23.42 7.80
N ILE A 96 -6.35 23.51 6.75
CA ILE A 96 -7.69 24.07 6.81
C ILE A 96 -8.61 23.13 7.60
N PRO A 97 -9.21 23.59 8.72
CA PRO A 97 -10.04 22.75 9.59
C PRO A 97 -11.43 22.52 8.97
N LEU A 98 -11.61 21.41 8.24
CA LEU A 98 -12.88 21.06 7.58
C LEU A 98 -13.66 19.93 8.28
N ASP A 99 -13.22 19.50 9.46
CA ASP A 99 -13.81 18.36 10.17
C ASP A 99 -15.06 18.75 10.98
N GLN A 100 -15.66 19.90 10.67
CA GLN A 100 -16.90 20.34 11.27
C GLN A 100 -18.03 19.39 10.87
N SER A 101 -18.63 18.77 11.89
CA SER A 101 -19.90 18.05 11.75
C SER A 101 -21.04 19.02 12.05
N ILE A 102 -21.91 19.23 11.07
CA ILE A 102 -23.15 19.96 11.23
C ILE A 102 -24.29 18.95 11.41
N ALA A 103 -25.19 19.22 12.35
CA ALA A 103 -26.35 18.37 12.62
C ALA A 103 -27.62 19.19 12.47
N LEU A 104 -28.58 18.66 11.71
CA LEU A 104 -29.92 19.22 11.65
C LEU A 104 -30.69 18.74 12.89
N GLY A 105 -31.12 19.69 13.72
CA GLY A 105 -32.00 19.38 14.85
C GLY A 105 -33.37 18.85 14.39
N PRO A 106 -34.15 18.23 15.28
CA PRO A 106 -35.48 17.75 14.91
C PRO A 106 -36.40 18.94 14.58
N LEU A 107 -36.88 18.99 13.34
CA LEU A 107 -37.83 20.00 12.87
C LEU A 107 -39.25 19.43 12.89
N SER A 108 -40.19 20.09 13.57
CA SER A 108 -41.54 19.56 13.78
C SER A 108 -42.40 19.57 12.52
N TYR A 109 -42.27 20.61 11.70
CA TYR A 109 -43.07 20.81 10.48
C TYR A 109 -42.49 20.10 9.24
N PHE A 110 -41.27 19.58 9.36
CA PHE A 110 -40.49 19.00 8.25
C PHE A 110 -40.07 17.53 8.50
N LYS A 111 -40.72 16.80 9.43
CA LYS A 111 -40.34 15.41 9.77
C LYS A 111 -40.50 14.41 8.62
N ASP A 112 -41.45 14.67 7.75
CA ASP A 112 -41.97 13.82 6.69
C ASP A 112 -41.63 14.34 5.29
N ILE A 113 -40.78 15.37 5.20
CA ILE A 113 -40.41 15.97 3.92
C ILE A 113 -39.27 15.21 3.27
N ASP A 114 -39.46 14.86 2.00
CA ASP A 114 -38.40 14.25 1.20
C ASP A 114 -37.58 15.34 0.51
N VAL A 115 -36.37 15.57 1.04
CA VAL A 115 -35.41 16.56 0.52
C VAL A 115 -34.61 16.02 -0.66
N SER A 116 -34.62 14.71 -0.93
CA SER A 116 -33.79 14.10 -1.97
C SER A 116 -34.14 14.63 -3.38
N VAL A 117 -35.37 15.13 -3.56
CA VAL A 117 -35.83 15.81 -4.79
C VAL A 117 -35.01 17.06 -5.11
N CYS A 118 -34.39 17.66 -4.09
CA CYS A 118 -33.54 18.84 -4.24
C CYS A 118 -32.07 18.48 -4.54
N GLU A 119 -31.66 17.22 -4.45
CA GLU A 119 -30.28 16.81 -4.71
C GLU A 119 -29.93 16.84 -6.20
N GLU A 120 -28.74 17.34 -6.51
CA GLU A 120 -28.15 17.35 -7.85
C GLU A 120 -26.80 16.65 -7.79
N VAL A 121 -26.66 15.62 -8.64
CA VAL A 121 -25.42 14.87 -8.78
C VAL A 121 -24.58 15.52 -9.87
N GLY A 122 -23.49 16.17 -9.48
CA GLY A 122 -22.48 16.69 -10.41
C GLY A 122 -21.46 15.62 -10.79
N ASN A 123 -20.76 15.80 -11.92
CA ASN A 123 -19.76 14.83 -12.40
C ASN A 123 -18.53 14.69 -11.48
N ASP A 124 -18.15 15.74 -10.73
CA ASP A 124 -16.92 15.80 -9.92
C ASP A 124 -17.14 16.29 -8.46
N LEU A 125 -18.39 16.44 -8.05
CA LEU A 125 -18.77 16.94 -6.73
C LEU A 125 -19.66 15.90 -6.02
N PRO A 126 -19.59 15.80 -4.68
CA PRO A 126 -20.61 15.06 -3.93
C PRO A 126 -22.00 15.65 -4.22
N PRO A 127 -23.10 14.90 -4.02
CA PRO A 127 -24.45 15.42 -4.22
C PRO A 127 -24.68 16.71 -3.43
N LEU A 128 -25.04 17.77 -4.16
CA LEU A 128 -25.33 19.10 -3.61
C LEU A 128 -26.83 19.36 -3.68
N PHE A 129 -27.35 20.14 -2.74
CA PHE A 129 -28.76 20.55 -2.75
C PHE A 129 -28.95 21.80 -3.62
N ASN A 130 -29.90 21.76 -4.54
CA ASN A 130 -30.33 22.94 -5.26
C ASN A 130 -31.13 23.85 -4.31
N MET A 131 -30.53 24.97 -3.93
CA MET A 131 -31.12 25.91 -2.97
C MET A 131 -32.43 26.54 -3.46
N VAL A 132 -32.60 26.69 -4.79
CA VAL A 132 -33.85 27.22 -5.37
C VAL A 132 -34.97 26.20 -5.24
N LYS A 133 -34.70 24.92 -5.56
CA LYS A 133 -35.68 23.84 -5.35
C LYS A 133 -36.03 23.67 -3.88
N LEU A 134 -35.06 23.85 -2.99
CA LEU A 134 -35.29 23.79 -1.55
C LEU A 134 -36.23 24.93 -1.10
N GLU A 135 -36.01 26.16 -1.56
CA GLU A 135 -36.90 27.29 -1.27
C GLU A 135 -38.33 27.06 -1.79
N GLU A 136 -38.46 26.52 -3.01
CA GLU A 136 -39.75 26.14 -3.58
C GLU A 136 -40.43 25.03 -2.76
N LEU A 137 -39.69 24.03 -2.29
CA LEU A 137 -40.18 22.94 -1.46
C LEU A 137 -40.68 23.45 -0.09
N LEU A 138 -39.92 24.34 0.55
CA LEU A 138 -40.32 24.99 1.81
C LEU A 138 -41.60 25.82 1.63
N THR A 139 -41.69 26.55 0.50
CA THR A 139 -42.88 27.34 0.14
C THR A 139 -44.10 26.44 -0.12
N LEU A 140 -43.91 25.33 -0.83
CA LEU A 140 -44.94 24.34 -1.09
C LEU A 140 -45.45 23.73 0.21
N ARG A 141 -44.54 23.33 1.13
CA ARG A 141 -44.91 22.78 2.44
C ARG A 141 -45.71 23.77 3.27
N LYS A 142 -45.35 25.06 3.24
CA LYS A 142 -46.13 26.12 3.87
C LYS A 142 -47.56 26.16 3.33
N SER A 143 -47.71 26.14 2.00
CA SER A 143 -49.03 26.20 1.36
C SER A 143 -49.89 24.98 1.68
N GLU A 144 -49.29 23.78 1.75
CA GLU A 144 -49.96 22.54 2.13
C GLU A 144 -50.47 22.58 3.58
N LEU A 145 -49.64 23.03 4.52
CA LEU A 145 -50.02 23.10 5.94
C LEU A 145 -51.11 24.14 6.20
N VAL A 146 -51.09 25.26 5.47
CA VAL A 146 -52.18 26.26 5.51
C VAL A 146 -53.47 25.68 4.92
N ALA A 147 -53.40 25.02 3.75
CA ALA A 147 -54.55 24.41 3.11
C ALA A 147 -55.19 23.29 3.95
N THR A 148 -54.38 22.53 4.67
CA THR A 148 -54.81 21.44 5.57
C THR A 148 -55.16 21.90 6.98
N LYS A 149 -55.16 23.21 7.26
CA LYS A 149 -55.48 23.81 8.57
C LYS A 149 -54.58 23.35 9.71
N ARG A 150 -53.34 22.99 9.39
CA ARG A 150 -52.30 22.62 10.36
C ARG A 150 -51.41 23.80 10.75
N LEU A 151 -51.58 24.94 10.07
CA LEU A 151 -50.82 26.17 10.28
C LEU A 151 -51.78 27.38 10.23
N GLU A 152 -52.47 27.66 11.33
CA GLU A 152 -53.51 28.70 11.41
C GLU A 152 -53.11 29.91 12.27
N ASN A 153 -52.40 29.68 13.38
CA ASN A 153 -52.08 30.76 14.32
C ASN A 153 -50.85 31.57 13.88
N PRO A 154 -50.77 32.87 14.21
CA PRO A 154 -49.59 33.69 13.94
C PRO A 154 -48.31 33.13 14.59
N GLN A 155 -48.43 32.54 15.78
CA GLN A 155 -47.30 31.94 16.49
C GLN A 155 -46.75 30.71 15.75
N ASP A 156 -47.64 29.87 15.22
CA ASP A 156 -47.26 28.67 14.47
C ASP A 156 -46.56 29.03 13.16
N LEU A 157 -47.00 30.12 12.50
CA LEU A 157 -46.36 30.68 11.30
C LEU A 157 -44.93 31.17 11.57
N VAL A 158 -44.68 31.78 12.73
CA VAL A 158 -43.33 32.21 13.13
C VAL A 158 -42.45 30.98 13.36
N THR A 159 -42.91 30.01 14.15
CA THR A 159 -42.15 28.77 14.39
C THR A 159 -41.86 28.00 13.10
N PHE A 160 -42.82 27.92 12.18
CA PHE A 160 -42.60 27.34 10.86
C PHE A 160 -41.52 28.09 10.08
N SER A 161 -41.56 29.43 10.09
CA SER A 161 -40.57 30.26 9.39
C SER A 161 -39.17 30.07 9.97
N ASP A 162 -39.06 29.98 11.30
CA ASP A 162 -37.79 29.73 11.98
C ASP A 162 -37.24 28.34 11.63
N GLU A 163 -38.07 27.28 11.68
CA GLU A 163 -37.68 25.94 11.28
C GLU A 163 -37.28 25.87 9.80
N ALA A 164 -37.99 26.57 8.91
CA ALA A 164 -37.67 26.64 7.49
C ALA A 164 -36.31 27.31 7.24
N GLN A 165 -36.02 28.40 7.96
CA GLN A 165 -34.73 29.08 7.87
C GLN A 165 -33.59 28.21 8.41
N ILE A 166 -33.79 27.49 9.51
CA ILE A 166 -32.82 26.54 10.06
C ILE A 166 -32.49 25.46 9.03
N MET A 167 -33.51 24.88 8.39
CA MET A 167 -33.35 23.88 7.35
C MET A 167 -32.60 24.42 6.13
N PHE A 168 -32.97 25.62 5.66
CA PHE A 168 -32.32 26.28 4.53
C PHE A 168 -30.84 26.54 4.81
N ASN A 169 -30.53 27.14 5.96
CA ASN A 169 -29.15 27.44 6.35
C ASN A 169 -28.33 26.16 6.51
N TYR A 170 -28.91 25.09 7.07
CA TYR A 170 -28.23 23.81 7.20
C TYR A 170 -27.76 23.27 5.84
N TYR A 171 -28.66 23.17 4.85
CA TYR A 171 -28.29 22.67 3.52
C TYR A 171 -27.37 23.63 2.75
N PHE A 172 -27.50 24.94 2.99
CA PHE A 172 -26.57 25.93 2.44
C PHE A 172 -25.13 25.70 2.95
N ILE A 173 -24.97 25.57 4.27
CA ILE A 173 -23.67 25.31 4.91
C ILE A 173 -23.13 23.93 4.50
N ASP A 174 -23.97 22.91 4.46
CA ASP A 174 -23.59 21.54 4.02
C ASP A 174 -23.01 21.56 2.61
N ASN A 175 -23.69 22.25 1.68
CA ASN A 175 -23.19 22.44 0.32
C ASN A 175 -21.83 23.14 0.30
N LYS A 176 -21.67 24.23 1.06
CA LYS A 176 -20.41 24.98 1.12
C LYS A 176 -19.27 24.13 1.69
N LEU A 177 -19.54 23.34 2.73
CA LEU A 177 -18.59 22.40 3.31
C LEU A 177 -18.19 21.31 2.30
N LYS A 178 -19.15 20.74 1.57
CA LYS A 178 -18.94 19.73 0.52
C LYS A 178 -18.10 20.29 -0.64
N GLU A 179 -18.43 21.48 -1.13
CA GLU A 179 -17.67 22.18 -2.17
C GLU A 179 -16.22 22.44 -1.73
N LEU A 180 -16.03 22.89 -0.49
CA LEU A 180 -14.72 23.20 0.05
C LEU A 180 -13.86 21.94 0.27
N LYS A 181 -14.46 20.85 0.78
CA LYS A 181 -13.81 19.54 0.89
C LYS A 181 -13.40 19.00 -0.48
N ALA A 182 -14.27 19.11 -1.49
CA ALA A 182 -13.96 18.70 -2.85
C ALA A 182 -12.82 19.53 -3.47
N ALA A 183 -12.82 20.85 -3.27
CA ALA A 183 -11.75 21.73 -3.74
C ALA A 183 -10.40 21.42 -3.06
N ARG A 184 -10.40 21.16 -1.74
CA ARG A 184 -9.22 20.71 -0.99
C ARG A 184 -8.70 19.37 -1.51
N HIS A 185 -9.57 18.39 -1.71
CA HIS A 185 -9.21 17.09 -2.27
C HIS A 185 -8.61 17.21 -3.68
N LYS A 186 -9.19 18.07 -4.53
CA LYS A 186 -8.65 18.33 -5.88
C LYS A 186 -7.26 18.97 -5.84
N ALA A 187 -7.02 19.90 -4.90
CA ALA A 187 -5.70 20.46 -4.66
C ALA A 187 -4.71 19.38 -4.18
N LEU A 188 -5.12 18.52 -3.24
CA LEU A 188 -4.33 17.39 -2.75
C LEU A 188 -3.91 16.45 -3.88
N LYS A 189 -4.88 15.97 -4.67
CA LYS A 189 -4.62 15.10 -5.83
C LYS A 189 -3.63 15.73 -6.81
N SER A 190 -3.77 17.03 -7.08
CA SER A 190 -2.89 17.76 -8.00
C SER A 190 -1.47 17.94 -7.43
N TRP A 191 -1.36 18.19 -6.12
CA TRP A 191 -0.10 18.29 -5.41
C TRP A 191 0.64 16.94 -5.35
N VAL A 192 -0.08 15.86 -5.01
CA VAL A 192 0.45 14.49 -5.03
C VAL A 192 0.92 14.13 -6.44
N HIS A 193 0.13 14.42 -7.47
CA HIS A 193 0.52 14.16 -8.84
C HIS A 193 1.81 14.89 -9.24
N LEU A 194 1.96 16.16 -8.86
CA LEU A 194 3.20 16.90 -9.11
C LEU A 194 4.41 16.22 -8.44
N LEU A 195 4.29 15.81 -7.17
CA LEU A 195 5.36 15.10 -6.47
C LEU A 195 5.68 13.74 -7.10
N LEU A 196 4.69 12.98 -7.56
CA LEU A 196 4.91 11.74 -8.29
C LEU A 196 5.72 12.00 -9.57
N VAL A 197 5.34 13.01 -10.37
CA VAL A 197 6.10 13.40 -11.57
C VAL A 197 7.52 13.86 -11.20
N MET A 198 7.70 14.57 -10.09
CA MET A 198 9.03 14.93 -9.57
C MET A 198 9.85 13.68 -9.25
N ILE A 199 9.31 12.70 -8.50
CA ILE A 199 10.00 11.45 -8.15
C ILE A 199 10.45 10.70 -9.40
N GLU A 200 9.57 10.57 -10.40
CA GLU A 200 9.88 9.90 -11.66
C GLU A 200 10.92 10.63 -12.49
N SER A 201 10.89 11.95 -12.44
CA SER A 201 11.76 12.81 -13.22
C SER A 201 13.05 13.14 -12.50
N MET A 202 13.23 12.86 -11.21
CA MET A 202 14.46 13.22 -10.51
C MET A 202 15.69 12.53 -11.13
N ALA A 203 16.72 13.31 -11.44
CA ALA A 203 18.01 12.83 -11.92
C ALA A 203 19.13 13.23 -10.94
N TYR A 204 18.80 13.21 -9.64
CA TYR A 204 19.74 13.56 -8.59
C TYR A 204 20.52 12.35 -8.08
N ASP A 205 21.62 12.62 -7.40
CA ASP A 205 22.32 11.63 -6.60
C ASP A 205 21.45 11.12 -5.44
N GLU A 206 21.81 9.95 -4.89
CA GLU A 206 21.04 9.31 -3.83
C GLU A 206 20.92 10.18 -2.57
N SER A 207 21.90 11.03 -2.25
CA SER A 207 21.82 11.89 -1.05
C SER A 207 20.72 12.94 -1.19
N THR A 208 20.67 13.63 -2.34
CA THR A 208 19.62 14.61 -2.64
C THR A 208 18.23 13.96 -2.66
N LYS A 209 18.13 12.74 -3.20
CA LYS A 209 16.88 11.97 -3.18
C LYS A 209 16.44 11.60 -1.78
N ILE A 210 17.36 11.20 -0.90
CA ILE A 210 17.06 10.94 0.52
C ILE A 210 16.53 12.20 1.20
N VAL A 211 17.15 13.37 0.99
CA VAL A 211 16.67 14.65 1.55
C VAL A 211 15.24 14.96 1.07
N PHE A 212 14.99 14.84 -0.22
CA PHE A 212 13.66 15.07 -0.80
C PHE A 212 12.62 14.12 -0.20
N VAL A 213 12.94 12.82 -0.11
CA VAL A 213 12.03 11.82 0.46
C VAL A 213 11.78 12.11 1.94
N LEU A 214 12.81 12.45 2.70
CA LEU A 214 12.71 12.77 4.12
C LEU A 214 11.79 13.98 4.34
N GLN A 215 11.98 15.07 3.60
CA GLN A 215 11.13 16.26 3.66
C GLN A 215 9.69 15.95 3.28
N THR A 216 9.48 15.16 2.23
CA THR A 216 8.14 14.77 1.80
C THR A 216 7.43 13.94 2.87
N LEU A 217 8.10 12.93 3.42
CA LEU A 217 7.57 12.08 4.50
C LEU A 217 7.27 12.90 5.76
N GLN A 218 8.12 13.85 6.13
CA GLN A 218 7.89 14.74 7.27
C GLN A 218 6.58 15.53 7.15
N ASN A 219 6.21 15.94 5.93
CA ASN A 219 4.96 16.67 5.68
C ASN A 219 3.73 15.77 5.63
N ILE A 220 3.81 14.63 4.94
CA ILE A 220 2.62 13.82 4.65
C ILE A 220 2.25 12.87 5.79
N LEU A 221 3.21 12.39 6.58
CA LEU A 221 2.96 11.39 7.63
C LEU A 221 1.93 11.87 8.66
N PRO A 222 2.10 13.06 9.31
CA PRO A 222 1.12 13.53 10.29
C PRO A 222 -0.28 13.70 9.68
N ARG A 223 -0.38 14.01 8.38
CA ARG A 223 -1.68 14.16 7.70
C ARG A 223 -2.31 12.81 7.38
N LEU A 224 -1.52 11.85 6.92
CA LEU A 224 -1.98 10.49 6.65
C LEU A 224 -2.53 9.83 7.92
N GLU A 225 -1.88 10.02 9.08
CA GLU A 225 -2.38 9.52 10.36
C GLU A 225 -3.77 10.04 10.72
N ASN A 226 -4.00 11.33 10.47
CA ASN A 226 -5.25 12.01 10.85
C ASN A 226 -6.37 11.81 9.84
N CYS A 227 -6.07 11.44 8.59
CA CYS A 227 -7.08 11.33 7.53
C CYS A 227 -7.46 9.88 7.18
N LEU A 228 -7.07 8.88 7.97
CA LEU A 228 -7.38 7.46 7.68
C LEU A 228 -8.89 7.18 7.52
N GLU A 229 -9.74 7.95 8.19
CA GLU A 229 -11.21 7.85 8.09
C GLU A 229 -11.78 8.55 6.84
N SER A 230 -11.00 9.40 6.17
CA SER A 230 -11.32 10.03 4.89
C SER A 230 -10.66 9.23 3.76
N PRO A 231 -11.35 8.25 3.13
CA PRO A 231 -10.72 7.30 2.23
C PRO A 231 -10.10 7.98 1.00
N ALA A 232 -10.71 9.06 0.51
CA ALA A 232 -10.23 9.78 -0.67
C ALA A 232 -8.88 10.49 -0.39
N ASP A 233 -8.77 11.23 0.72
CA ASP A 233 -7.54 11.94 1.08
C ASP A 233 -6.43 10.96 1.50
N ALA A 234 -6.79 9.93 2.29
CA ALA A 234 -5.85 8.88 2.69
C ALA A 234 -5.26 8.14 1.48
N LEU A 235 -6.07 7.86 0.46
CA LEU A 235 -5.62 7.18 -0.76
C LEU A 235 -4.54 7.97 -1.49
N GLU A 236 -4.70 9.29 -1.64
CA GLU A 236 -3.71 10.12 -2.32
C GLU A 236 -2.39 10.20 -1.54
N LEU A 237 -2.44 10.37 -0.22
CA LEU A 237 -1.25 10.40 0.63
C LEU A 237 -0.56 9.03 0.73
N ALA A 238 -1.32 7.94 0.77
CA ALA A 238 -0.79 6.59 0.80
C ALA A 238 -0.10 6.22 -0.53
N LYS A 239 -0.68 6.62 -1.69
CA LYS A 239 -0.04 6.47 -3.01
C LYS A 239 1.32 7.14 -3.05
N LEU A 240 1.41 8.39 -2.58
CA LEU A 240 2.68 9.12 -2.51
C LEU A 240 3.68 8.42 -1.57
N THR A 241 3.24 7.97 -0.40
CA THR A 241 4.07 7.22 0.55
C THR A 241 4.65 5.95 -0.09
N LYS A 242 3.82 5.19 -0.82
CA LYS A 242 4.26 4.01 -1.60
C LYS A 242 5.30 4.40 -2.66
N ALA A 243 5.03 5.42 -3.47
CA ALA A 243 5.96 5.84 -4.51
C ALA A 243 7.32 6.29 -3.95
N LEU A 244 7.33 7.04 -2.84
CA LEU A 244 8.55 7.45 -2.15
C LEU A 244 9.37 6.24 -1.70
N LEU A 245 8.75 5.30 -0.99
CA LEU A 245 9.44 4.10 -0.49
C LEU A 245 9.97 3.22 -1.63
N PHE A 246 9.20 3.02 -2.70
CA PHE A 246 9.62 2.21 -3.84
C PHE A 246 10.67 2.91 -4.71
N SER A 247 10.76 4.24 -4.64
CA SER A 247 11.83 4.97 -5.32
C SER A 247 13.20 4.74 -4.66
N LEU A 248 13.26 4.44 -3.37
CA LEU A 248 14.51 4.33 -2.62
C LEU A 248 15.31 3.05 -2.94
N ASN A 249 16.63 3.21 -3.02
CA ASN A 249 17.58 2.10 -3.00
C ASN A 249 18.12 1.90 -1.57
N LEU A 250 17.47 1.01 -0.82
CA LEU A 250 17.79 0.74 0.59
C LEU A 250 19.13 0.02 0.78
N ASP A 251 19.72 -0.52 -0.29
CA ASP A 251 21.04 -1.17 -0.24
C ASP A 251 22.22 -0.20 -0.44
N SER A 252 21.95 1.07 -0.73
CA SER A 252 22.98 2.07 -1.02
C SER A 252 23.81 2.48 0.20
N ASP A 253 25.08 2.81 -0.01
CA ASP A 253 25.97 3.27 1.06
C ASP A 253 25.49 4.59 1.68
N ALA A 254 24.88 5.47 0.88
CA ALA A 254 24.24 6.72 1.35
C ALA A 254 23.09 6.49 2.34
N PHE A 255 22.48 5.31 2.33
CA PHE A 255 21.46 4.91 3.29
C PHE A 255 22.07 4.24 4.54
N LYS A 256 23.17 3.50 4.36
CA LYS A 256 23.84 2.75 5.43
C LYS A 256 24.72 3.63 6.32
N GLU A 257 25.24 4.74 5.79
CA GLU A 257 26.19 5.61 6.48
C GLU A 257 25.63 7.03 6.71
N GLY A 258 25.76 7.54 7.93
CA GLY A 258 25.50 8.94 8.28
C GLY A 258 24.12 9.25 8.89
N ASP A 259 23.99 10.45 9.47
CA ASP A 259 22.79 10.92 10.18
C ASP A 259 21.54 11.00 9.28
N LEU A 260 21.74 11.26 7.99
CA LEU A 260 20.65 11.37 7.02
C LEU A 260 19.96 10.02 6.79
N GLY A 261 20.75 8.94 6.64
CA GLY A 261 20.26 7.57 6.52
C GLY A 261 19.52 7.12 7.78
N GLN A 262 20.06 7.44 8.96
CA GLN A 262 19.40 7.13 10.24
C GLN A 262 18.04 7.83 10.38
N ASN A 263 17.97 9.13 10.06
CA ASN A 263 16.72 9.88 10.11
C ASN A 263 15.67 9.32 9.13
N LEU A 264 16.10 8.91 7.94
CA LEU A 264 15.21 8.26 6.98
C LEU A 264 14.75 6.90 7.49
N SER A 265 15.64 6.08 8.05
CA SER A 265 15.31 4.79 8.66
C SER A 265 14.23 4.94 9.75
N ASP A 266 14.36 5.93 10.63
CA ASP A 266 13.38 6.21 11.68
C ASP A 266 12.01 6.59 11.07
N LYS A 267 12.00 7.38 9.99
CA LYS A 267 10.76 7.72 9.26
C LYS A 267 10.16 6.52 8.53
N LEU A 268 10.98 5.66 7.92
CA LEU A 268 10.50 4.45 7.26
C LEU A 268 9.93 3.43 8.25
N PHE A 269 10.51 3.34 9.46
CA PHE A 269 9.92 2.55 10.53
C PHE A 269 8.55 3.11 10.95
N HIS A 270 8.42 4.42 11.10
CA HIS A 270 7.13 5.04 11.39
C HIS A 270 6.10 4.81 10.25
N VAL A 271 6.52 4.86 8.98
CA VAL A 271 5.68 4.47 7.83
C VAL A 271 5.19 3.03 7.98
N PHE A 272 6.06 2.11 8.38
CA PHE A 272 5.71 0.71 8.62
C PHE A 272 4.69 0.56 9.75
N GLU A 273 4.95 1.18 10.91
CA GLU A 273 4.03 1.17 12.07
C GLU A 273 2.66 1.73 11.69
N LEU A 274 2.64 2.88 11.01
CA LEU A 274 1.41 3.51 10.52
C LEU A 274 0.66 2.59 9.56
N SER A 275 1.36 1.94 8.63
CA SER A 275 0.73 1.04 7.65
C SER A 275 0.07 -0.15 8.34
N LEU A 276 0.73 -0.75 9.34
CA LEU A 276 0.16 -1.85 10.12
C LEU A 276 -1.08 -1.40 10.91
N ARG A 277 -1.04 -0.23 11.54
CA ARG A 277 -2.20 0.33 12.25
C ARG A 277 -3.34 0.65 11.29
N ALA A 278 -3.04 1.22 10.12
CA ALA A 278 -4.02 1.64 9.13
C ALA A 278 -4.81 0.45 8.55
N ILE A 279 -4.18 -0.73 8.38
CA ILE A 279 -4.85 -1.96 7.96
C ILE A 279 -6.06 -2.29 8.88
N ASN A 280 -5.95 -2.03 10.18
CA ASN A 280 -7.05 -2.27 11.12
C ASN A 280 -8.15 -1.19 11.04
N VAL A 281 -7.78 0.07 10.75
CA VAL A 281 -8.69 1.23 10.78
C VAL A 281 -9.51 1.35 9.50
N VAL A 282 -8.90 1.08 8.36
CA VAL A 282 -9.45 1.36 7.02
C VAL A 282 -10.60 0.40 6.63
N GLY A 283 -10.78 -0.70 7.35
CA GLY A 283 -11.92 -1.60 7.20
C GLY A 283 -11.97 -2.28 5.83
N ALA A 284 -13.10 -2.14 5.12
CA ALA A 284 -13.36 -2.83 3.86
C ALA A 284 -12.79 -2.13 2.60
N ASN A 285 -12.04 -1.03 2.75
CA ASN A 285 -11.47 -0.32 1.60
C ASN A 285 -10.25 -1.08 1.04
N GLY A 286 -10.51 -2.01 0.12
CA GLY A 286 -9.53 -2.87 -0.55
C GLY A 286 -8.36 -2.10 -1.20
N PRO A 287 -8.60 -1.07 -2.02
CA PRO A 287 -7.54 -0.30 -2.67
C PRO A 287 -6.57 0.36 -1.68
N LEU A 288 -7.09 0.87 -0.56
CA LEU A 288 -6.25 1.50 0.45
C LEU A 288 -5.44 0.45 1.25
N LYS A 289 -6.04 -0.70 1.56
CA LYS A 289 -5.33 -1.83 2.18
C LYS A 289 -4.22 -2.39 1.29
N GLU A 290 -4.46 -2.52 -0.02
CA GLU A 290 -3.44 -2.93 -1.00
C GLU A 290 -2.17 -2.08 -0.90
N ILE A 291 -2.33 -0.76 -0.77
CA ILE A 291 -1.21 0.17 -0.63
C ILE A 291 -0.46 -0.08 0.68
N PHE A 292 -1.16 -0.19 1.81
CA PHE A 292 -0.52 -0.44 3.10
C PHE A 292 0.18 -1.80 3.16
N TYR A 293 -0.40 -2.85 2.55
CA TYR A 293 0.28 -4.13 2.38
C TYR A 293 1.55 -4.00 1.54
N SER A 294 1.49 -3.29 0.42
CA SER A 294 2.65 -3.06 -0.46
C SER A 294 3.77 -2.30 0.26
N VAL A 295 3.41 -1.28 1.05
CA VAL A 295 4.35 -0.47 1.83
C VAL A 295 5.02 -1.32 2.91
N SER A 296 4.23 -2.07 3.68
CA SER A 296 4.76 -2.99 4.70
C SER A 296 5.65 -4.07 4.10
N TYR A 297 5.24 -4.66 2.97
CA TYR A 297 6.04 -5.64 2.24
C TYR A 297 7.39 -5.07 1.79
N ARG A 298 7.39 -3.88 1.16
CA ARG A 298 8.62 -3.25 0.68
C ARG A 298 9.56 -2.88 1.83
N TYR A 299 9.02 -2.41 2.95
CA TYR A 299 9.81 -2.13 4.15
C TYR A 299 10.50 -3.39 4.66
N LEU A 300 9.75 -4.48 4.86
CA LEU A 300 10.28 -5.73 5.40
C LEU A 300 11.32 -6.38 4.47
N THR A 301 11.07 -6.38 3.17
CA THR A 301 12.01 -6.97 2.19
C THR A 301 13.25 -6.11 2.01
N GLY A 302 13.10 -4.79 1.94
CA GLY A 302 14.20 -3.86 1.75
C GLY A 302 15.08 -3.62 2.97
N THR A 303 14.65 -4.04 4.17
CA THR A 303 15.46 -3.98 5.40
C THR A 303 15.99 -5.35 5.84
N SER A 304 15.62 -6.42 5.14
CA SER A 304 16.15 -7.76 5.38
C SER A 304 17.56 -7.86 4.78
N GLU A 305 18.54 -8.29 5.57
CA GLU A 305 19.90 -8.52 5.06
C GLU A 305 19.85 -9.54 3.93
N THR A 306 20.38 -9.16 2.76
CA THR A 306 20.78 -10.14 1.76
C THR A 306 21.92 -10.94 2.37
N GLU A 307 21.74 -12.24 2.57
CA GLU A 307 22.81 -13.13 3.02
C GLU A 307 24.01 -12.97 2.07
N ILE A 308 25.08 -12.33 2.53
CA ILE A 308 26.33 -12.26 1.77
C ILE A 308 26.85 -13.70 1.69
N PRO A 309 27.08 -14.28 0.49
CA PRO A 309 27.66 -15.60 0.38
C PRO A 309 29.09 -15.53 0.91
N VAL A 310 29.36 -16.31 1.95
CA VAL A 310 30.71 -16.57 2.46
C VAL A 310 31.56 -17.02 1.27
N SER A 311 32.57 -16.24 0.91
CA SER A 311 33.54 -16.64 -0.11
C SER A 311 34.28 -17.89 0.41
N PRO A 312 34.52 -18.90 -0.44
CA PRO A 312 35.16 -20.13 0.02
C PRO A 312 36.59 -19.80 0.45
N GLU A 313 36.91 -20.14 1.69
CA GLU A 313 38.26 -20.04 2.24
C GLU A 313 39.23 -20.80 1.34
N THR A 314 40.19 -20.08 0.73
CA THR A 314 41.35 -20.70 0.09
C THR A 314 42.22 -21.33 1.17
N GLU A 315 42.06 -22.63 1.38
CA GLU A 315 43.02 -23.45 2.12
C GLU A 315 44.40 -23.35 1.45
N SER A 316 45.39 -22.84 2.17
CA SER A 316 46.80 -23.10 1.90
C SER A 316 47.35 -23.96 3.03
N PRO A 317 47.95 -25.13 2.74
CA PRO A 317 48.49 -26.00 3.77
C PRO A 317 49.91 -25.58 4.09
N ASN A 318 50.20 -25.18 5.33
CA ASN A 318 51.50 -25.41 5.97
C ASN A 318 51.56 -24.88 7.41
N GLY A 319 51.96 -25.75 8.35
CA GLY A 319 52.57 -25.34 9.61
C GLY A 319 52.03 -26.05 10.85
N LEU A 320 52.66 -27.18 11.22
CA LEU A 320 52.56 -27.77 12.56
C LEU A 320 53.03 -26.76 13.62
N ASN A 321 52.36 -26.70 14.79
CA ASN A 321 52.93 -27.05 16.11
C ASN A 321 52.02 -26.71 17.30
N ASN A 322 51.80 -27.73 18.13
CA ASN A 322 51.69 -27.78 19.61
C ASN A 322 50.74 -26.86 20.41
N SER A 323 49.66 -27.51 20.89
CA SER A 323 49.23 -27.62 22.30
C SER A 323 49.51 -26.49 23.30
N THR A 324 48.46 -25.73 23.65
CA THR A 324 48.07 -25.46 25.05
C THR A 324 46.59 -25.10 25.14
N ARG A 325 45.82 -25.88 25.91
CA ARG A 325 44.43 -25.60 26.25
C ARG A 325 44.35 -24.45 27.26
N LEU A 326 43.60 -23.41 26.93
CA LEU A 326 43.11 -22.37 27.85
C LEU A 326 41.58 -22.30 27.72
N PRO A 327 40.81 -22.41 28.81
CA PRO A 327 39.35 -22.28 28.77
C PRO A 327 38.96 -20.81 28.92
N GLY A 328 38.06 -20.35 28.05
CA GLY A 328 37.38 -19.06 28.21
C GLY A 328 37.81 -17.98 27.22
N GLN A 329 37.33 -18.07 25.98
CA GLN A 329 37.09 -16.90 25.14
C GLN A 329 35.74 -17.07 24.47
N SER A 330 34.76 -16.35 25.01
CA SER A 330 33.48 -16.10 24.38
C SER A 330 33.74 -15.60 22.96
N TYR A 331 33.17 -16.28 21.96
CA TYR A 331 33.06 -15.76 20.61
C TYR A 331 32.42 -14.37 20.70
N ARG A 332 33.25 -13.33 20.59
CA ARG A 332 32.81 -11.97 20.34
C ARG A 332 32.15 -12.02 18.97
N GLY A 333 30.82 -12.03 18.96
CA GLY A 333 30.06 -11.76 17.74
C GLY A 333 30.62 -10.51 17.08
N LEU A 334 30.80 -10.56 15.77
CA LEU A 334 31.07 -9.37 14.98
C LEU A 334 30.05 -8.30 15.39
N ALA A 335 30.55 -7.10 15.70
CA ALA A 335 29.69 -5.98 16.07
C ALA A 335 28.67 -5.75 14.94
N PRO A 336 27.39 -5.46 15.27
CA PRO A 336 26.40 -5.12 14.27
C PRO A 336 26.89 -3.90 13.49
N ILE A 337 26.76 -3.95 12.16
CA ILE A 337 27.01 -2.79 11.30
C ILE A 337 26.11 -1.64 11.79
N PRO A 338 26.64 -0.47 12.17
CA PRO A 338 25.83 0.64 12.65
C PRO A 338 25.10 1.27 11.46
N GLY A 339 23.77 1.18 11.41
CA GLY A 339 22.96 1.93 10.43
C GLY A 339 21.53 1.41 10.29
N LEU A 340 21.32 0.10 10.37
CA LEU A 340 19.99 -0.50 10.39
C LEU A 340 19.66 -0.99 11.80
N ARG A 341 19.07 -0.13 12.63
CA ARG A 341 18.33 -0.66 13.79
C ARG A 341 17.19 -1.49 13.20
N LYS A 342 17.20 -2.81 13.43
CA LYS A 342 16.01 -3.66 13.36
C LYS A 342 15.30 -3.50 14.71
N PRO A 343 14.42 -2.51 14.94
CA PRO A 343 13.49 -2.61 16.06
C PRO A 343 12.68 -3.89 15.82
N HIS A 344 12.54 -4.70 16.87
CA HIS A 344 11.86 -5.99 16.87
C HIS A 344 10.58 -5.98 16.02
N SER A 345 10.68 -6.32 14.74
CA SER A 345 9.60 -6.05 13.79
C SER A 345 8.46 -7.04 14.04
N THR A 346 8.76 -8.24 14.55
CA THR A 346 7.75 -9.15 15.10
C THR A 346 7.02 -8.54 16.30
N GLN A 347 7.70 -7.79 17.17
CA GLN A 347 7.04 -7.14 18.31
C GLN A 347 6.12 -6.01 17.83
N THR A 348 6.55 -5.23 16.85
CA THR A 348 5.70 -4.20 16.23
C THR A 348 4.45 -4.82 15.59
N VAL A 349 4.58 -5.94 14.87
CA VAL A 349 3.44 -6.66 14.30
C VAL A 349 2.48 -7.16 15.39
N LYS A 350 3.01 -7.67 16.52
CA LYS A 350 2.18 -8.05 17.68
C LYS A 350 1.45 -6.85 18.28
N LEU A 351 2.14 -5.71 18.42
CA LEU A 351 1.58 -4.48 19.00
C LEU A 351 0.56 -3.81 18.07
N ALA A 352 0.66 -4.03 16.77
CA ALA A 352 -0.30 -3.50 15.79
C ALA A 352 -1.71 -4.08 15.94
N GLY A 353 -1.86 -5.23 16.62
CA GLY A 353 -3.15 -5.73 17.10
C GLY A 353 -3.34 -7.23 16.89
N ASP A 354 -4.08 -7.86 17.81
CA ASP A 354 -4.30 -9.31 17.81
C ASP A 354 -5.04 -9.82 16.57
N ARG A 355 -5.87 -8.96 15.95
CA ARG A 355 -6.66 -9.28 14.74
C ARG A 355 -5.95 -8.94 13.43
N LEU A 356 -4.75 -8.38 13.46
CA LEU A 356 -4.05 -7.96 12.25
C LEU A 356 -3.84 -9.14 11.29
N ILE A 357 -3.37 -10.28 11.81
CA ILE A 357 -3.15 -11.49 11.01
C ILE A 357 -4.48 -12.04 10.48
N ASP A 358 -5.54 -11.99 11.29
CA ASP A 358 -6.88 -12.42 10.89
C ASP A 358 -7.36 -11.61 9.66
N ILE A 359 -7.24 -10.28 9.71
CA ILE A 359 -7.65 -9.38 8.62
C ILE A 359 -6.82 -9.66 7.35
N ILE A 360 -5.50 -9.79 7.48
CA ILE A 360 -4.63 -10.06 6.32
C ILE A 360 -4.98 -11.42 5.70
N CYS A 361 -5.28 -12.44 6.52
CA CYS A 361 -5.73 -13.75 6.04
C CYS A 361 -7.07 -13.68 5.32
N ASP A 362 -8.06 -12.97 5.88
CA ASP A 362 -9.37 -12.80 5.26
C ASP A 362 -9.25 -12.10 3.90
N ASP A 363 -8.45 -11.02 3.82
CA ASP A 363 -8.20 -10.29 2.57
C ASP A 363 -7.40 -11.14 1.56
N ALA A 364 -6.48 -11.99 2.02
CA ALA A 364 -5.73 -12.93 1.17
C ALA A 364 -6.60 -14.08 0.61
N LEU A 365 -7.78 -14.34 1.17
CA LEU A 365 -8.71 -15.36 0.66
C LEU A 365 -9.85 -14.75 -0.17
N VAL A 366 -10.50 -13.70 0.36
CA VAL A 366 -11.77 -13.17 -0.16
C VAL A 366 -11.61 -11.76 -0.76
N GLY A 367 -10.50 -11.08 -0.51
CA GLY A 367 -10.28 -9.71 -0.98
C GLY A 367 -10.28 -9.54 -2.50
N GLU A 368 -10.40 -8.28 -2.93
CA GLU A 368 -10.20 -7.87 -4.31
C GLU A 368 -8.84 -8.32 -4.84
N GLN A 369 -8.72 -8.55 -6.15
CA GLN A 369 -7.60 -9.25 -6.75
C GLN A 369 -6.22 -8.68 -6.39
N ASN A 370 -6.02 -7.36 -6.50
CA ASN A 370 -4.73 -6.74 -6.16
C ASN A 370 -4.49 -6.73 -4.65
N CYS A 371 -5.53 -6.47 -3.86
CA CYS A 371 -5.48 -6.50 -2.39
C CYS A 371 -5.05 -7.89 -1.89
N ARG A 372 -5.60 -8.95 -2.50
CA ARG A 372 -5.29 -10.35 -2.23
C ARG A 372 -3.82 -10.68 -2.46
N ILE A 373 -3.30 -10.33 -3.64
CA ILE A 373 -1.90 -10.55 -3.99
C ILE A 373 -0.99 -9.78 -3.02
N ALA A 374 -1.30 -8.51 -2.73
CA ALA A 374 -0.53 -7.70 -1.80
C ALA A 374 -0.54 -8.28 -0.37
N ALA A 375 -1.69 -8.79 0.09
CA ALA A 375 -1.82 -9.46 1.38
C ALA A 375 -0.96 -10.74 1.45
N LEU A 376 -0.99 -11.58 0.41
CA LEU A 376 -0.17 -12.79 0.32
C LEU A 376 1.33 -12.48 0.35
N LEU A 377 1.76 -11.45 -0.38
CA LEU A 377 3.15 -10.99 -0.38
C LEU A 377 3.57 -10.49 1.01
N LEU A 378 2.73 -9.71 1.68
CA LEU A 378 2.98 -9.27 3.04
C LEU A 378 3.09 -10.46 4.01
N LEU A 379 2.18 -11.44 3.94
CA LEU A 379 2.28 -12.66 4.76
C LEU A 379 3.61 -13.39 4.53
N GLY A 380 4.06 -13.50 3.28
CA GLY A 380 5.36 -14.10 2.95
C GLY A 380 6.53 -13.35 3.61
N ALA A 381 6.52 -12.03 3.53
CA ALA A 381 7.53 -11.18 4.17
C ALA A 381 7.48 -11.29 5.71
N LEU A 382 6.29 -11.37 6.31
CA LEU A 382 6.11 -11.56 7.75
C LEU A 382 6.66 -12.91 8.22
N VAL A 383 6.43 -13.98 7.45
CA VAL A 383 7.00 -15.32 7.74
C VAL A 383 8.52 -15.28 7.65
N LYS A 384 9.09 -14.66 6.60
CA LYS A 384 10.55 -14.51 6.43
C LYS A 384 11.18 -13.72 7.58
N MET A 385 10.58 -12.59 7.95
CA MET A 385 10.99 -11.77 9.08
C MET A 385 10.93 -12.54 10.41
N ALA A 386 9.81 -13.22 10.69
CA ALA A 386 9.64 -13.99 11.93
C ALA A 386 10.68 -15.12 12.03
N LYS A 387 11.00 -15.78 10.90
CA LYS A 387 12.08 -16.79 10.83
C LYS A 387 13.43 -16.17 11.17
N GLN A 388 13.77 -15.00 10.62
CA GLN A 388 15.03 -14.30 10.92
C GLN A 388 15.14 -13.91 12.41
N GLU A 389 14.01 -13.59 13.05
CA GLU A 389 13.94 -13.30 14.49
C GLU A 389 13.74 -14.55 15.37
N ASN A 390 13.82 -15.76 14.80
CA ASN A 390 13.56 -17.04 15.49
C ASN A 390 12.21 -17.10 16.23
N SER A 391 11.17 -16.47 15.66
CA SER A 391 9.82 -16.45 16.20
C SER A 391 8.86 -17.33 15.40
N ASN A 392 8.13 -18.23 16.07
CA ASN A 392 7.07 -19.02 15.45
C ASN A 392 5.72 -18.32 15.40
N TYR A 393 5.61 -17.09 15.93
CA TYR A 393 4.35 -16.37 16.15
C TYR A 393 3.45 -16.29 14.89
N ILE A 394 4.02 -15.96 13.73
CA ILE A 394 3.26 -15.84 12.48
C ILE A 394 2.73 -17.22 12.06
N ILE A 395 3.58 -18.25 12.05
CA ILE A 395 3.20 -19.61 11.64
C ILE A 395 2.13 -20.20 12.57
N GLU A 396 2.27 -20.00 13.89
CA GLU A 396 1.26 -20.40 14.88
C GLU A 396 -0.08 -19.70 14.65
N SER A 397 -0.05 -18.40 14.30
CA SER A 397 -1.26 -17.63 13.99
C SER A 397 -1.94 -18.12 12.71
N LEU A 398 -1.17 -18.38 11.64
CA LEU A 398 -1.71 -18.94 10.39
C LEU A 398 -2.31 -20.34 10.58
N ASN A 399 -1.69 -21.17 11.42
CA ASN A 399 -2.22 -22.50 11.76
C ASN A 399 -3.51 -22.39 12.58
N ARG A 400 -3.55 -21.51 13.59
CA ARG A 400 -4.75 -21.25 14.41
C ARG A 400 -5.95 -20.82 13.56
N LEU A 401 -5.71 -20.02 12.52
CA LEU A 401 -6.73 -19.54 11.58
C LEU A 401 -7.08 -20.56 10.49
N ASN A 402 -6.50 -21.76 10.53
CA ASN A 402 -6.65 -22.79 9.49
C ASN A 402 -6.23 -22.31 8.08
N PHE A 403 -5.46 -21.22 8.00
CA PHE A 403 -5.11 -20.57 6.74
C PHE A 403 -4.16 -21.44 5.89
N ILE A 404 -3.19 -22.10 6.54
CA ILE A 404 -2.24 -23.01 5.88
C ILE A 404 -2.99 -24.16 5.19
N SER A 405 -3.99 -24.73 5.87
CA SER A 405 -4.81 -25.79 5.30
C SER A 405 -5.58 -25.31 4.08
N ILE A 406 -6.22 -24.14 4.16
CA ILE A 406 -6.95 -23.55 3.02
C ILE A 406 -6.03 -23.34 1.81
N LEU A 407 -4.81 -22.81 2.03
CA LEU A 407 -3.83 -22.66 0.95
C LEU A 407 -3.45 -23.99 0.31
N VAL A 408 -3.20 -25.02 1.12
CA VAL A 408 -2.86 -26.36 0.63
C VAL A 408 -4.01 -26.98 -0.18
N HIS A 409 -5.25 -26.87 0.29
CA HIS A 409 -6.41 -27.37 -0.45
C HIS A 409 -6.63 -26.61 -1.76
N SER A 410 -6.32 -25.31 -1.81
CA SER A 410 -6.43 -24.52 -3.05
C SER A 410 -5.51 -24.99 -4.19
N ILE A 411 -4.49 -25.81 -3.89
CA ILE A 411 -3.68 -26.48 -4.92
C ILE A 411 -4.53 -27.47 -5.74
N GLY A 412 -5.49 -28.14 -5.11
CA GLY A 412 -6.36 -29.11 -5.78
C GLY A 412 -7.23 -28.49 -6.87
N ASP A 413 -7.62 -27.23 -6.71
CA ASP A 413 -8.49 -26.52 -7.65
C ASP A 413 -7.72 -25.80 -8.77
N LEU A 414 -6.38 -25.84 -8.76
CA LEU A 414 -5.51 -25.10 -9.69
C LEU A 414 -5.77 -25.41 -11.17
N ALA A 415 -5.88 -26.70 -11.52
CA ALA A 415 -6.06 -27.09 -12.92
C ALA A 415 -7.42 -26.63 -13.48
N ASN A 416 -8.47 -26.73 -12.68
CA ASN A 416 -9.82 -26.26 -13.05
C ASN A 416 -9.81 -24.74 -13.24
N ALA A 417 -9.19 -24.01 -12.30
CA ALA A 417 -9.07 -22.56 -12.39
C ALA A 417 -8.34 -22.10 -13.66
N LEU A 418 -7.34 -22.86 -14.13
CA LEU A 418 -6.60 -22.53 -15.36
C LEU A 418 -7.37 -22.86 -16.65
N GLN A 419 -8.21 -23.90 -16.64
CA GLN A 419 -9.01 -24.30 -17.80
C GLN A 419 -10.23 -23.40 -18.04
N GLU A 420 -10.83 -22.86 -16.98
CA GLU A 420 -12.04 -22.03 -17.05
C GLU A 420 -11.76 -20.54 -17.36
N THR A 421 -10.50 -20.11 -17.33
CA THR A 421 -10.12 -18.69 -17.34
C THR A 421 -9.77 -18.17 -18.74
N SER A 422 -10.24 -16.96 -19.07
CA SER A 422 -9.93 -16.27 -20.32
C SER A 422 -8.42 -15.95 -20.44
N ARG A 423 -7.89 -15.79 -21.67
CA ARG A 423 -6.46 -15.49 -21.89
C ARG A 423 -6.00 -14.17 -21.24
N GLU A 424 -6.89 -13.19 -21.09
CA GLU A 424 -6.59 -11.88 -20.50
C GLU A 424 -6.55 -11.95 -18.95
N ASP A 425 -7.45 -12.72 -18.35
CA ASP A 425 -7.52 -12.94 -16.90
C ASP A 425 -6.44 -13.91 -16.39
N ALA A 426 -5.87 -14.74 -17.27
CA ALA A 426 -4.88 -15.76 -16.94
C ALA A 426 -3.62 -15.19 -16.28
N THR A 427 -3.15 -14.00 -16.69
CA THR A 427 -1.92 -13.41 -16.13
C THR A 427 -2.10 -13.06 -14.65
N VAL A 428 -3.24 -12.46 -14.32
CA VAL A 428 -3.50 -11.98 -12.96
C VAL A 428 -3.88 -13.15 -12.05
N LEU A 429 -4.62 -14.13 -12.57
CA LEU A 429 -4.82 -15.41 -11.88
C LEU A 429 -3.49 -16.08 -11.56
N LEU A 430 -2.59 -16.19 -12.53
CA LEU A 430 -1.26 -16.78 -12.31
C LEU A 430 -0.46 -16.02 -11.24
N SER A 431 -0.52 -14.69 -11.21
CA SER A 431 0.12 -13.91 -10.14
C SER A 431 -0.42 -14.24 -8.74
N ASP A 432 -1.74 -14.43 -8.59
CA ASP A 432 -2.35 -14.89 -7.32
C ASP A 432 -1.84 -16.29 -6.95
N LEU A 433 -1.82 -17.21 -7.91
CA LEU A 433 -1.36 -18.58 -7.68
C LEU A 433 0.11 -18.64 -7.28
N TYR A 434 0.99 -17.92 -7.99
CA TYR A 434 2.40 -17.84 -7.62
C TYR A 434 2.59 -17.20 -6.24
N ALA A 435 1.82 -16.17 -5.87
CA ALA A 435 1.90 -15.58 -4.53
C ALA A 435 1.50 -16.59 -3.43
N ARG A 436 0.49 -17.44 -3.66
CA ARG A 436 0.12 -18.53 -2.73
C ARG A 436 1.20 -19.59 -2.60
N LEU A 437 1.78 -20.03 -3.73
CA LEU A 437 2.84 -21.03 -3.74
C LEU A 437 4.12 -20.50 -3.10
N ALA A 438 4.49 -19.24 -3.37
CA ALA A 438 5.61 -18.56 -2.71
C ALA A 438 5.41 -18.51 -1.19
N LEU A 439 4.21 -18.17 -0.72
CA LEU A 439 3.89 -18.18 0.70
C LEU A 439 4.00 -19.58 1.31
N LEU A 440 3.54 -20.63 0.62
CA LEU A 440 3.73 -22.01 1.06
C LEU A 440 5.20 -22.41 1.13
N VAL A 441 6.04 -21.95 0.20
CA VAL A 441 7.50 -22.13 0.30
C VAL A 441 8.02 -21.45 1.56
N HIS A 442 7.71 -20.17 1.80
CA HIS A 442 8.17 -19.44 2.98
C HIS A 442 7.74 -20.11 4.30
N ILE A 443 6.50 -20.58 4.40
CA ILE A 443 6.00 -21.34 5.56
C ILE A 443 6.80 -22.64 5.73
N SER A 444 7.04 -23.35 4.63
CA SER A 444 7.74 -24.62 4.59
C SER A 444 9.24 -24.53 4.88
N GLN A 445 9.82 -23.33 4.94
CA GLN A 445 11.23 -23.13 5.29
C GLN A 445 11.54 -23.29 6.79
N THR A 446 10.50 -23.50 7.61
CA THR A 446 10.65 -23.80 9.03
C THR A 446 10.15 -25.21 9.31
N ARG A 447 10.73 -25.89 10.30
CA ARG A 447 10.29 -27.25 10.67
C ARG A 447 8.82 -27.31 11.10
N SER A 448 8.36 -26.31 11.86
CA SER A 448 6.96 -26.22 12.31
C SER A 448 6.01 -26.03 11.13
N GLY A 449 6.29 -25.06 10.25
CA GLY A 449 5.47 -24.79 9.08
C GLY A 449 5.44 -25.96 8.09
N ALA A 450 6.61 -26.58 7.81
CA ALA A 450 6.69 -27.76 6.96
C ALA A 450 5.85 -28.94 7.49
N THR A 451 5.86 -29.16 8.81
CA THR A 451 5.04 -30.19 9.45
C THR A 451 3.55 -29.90 9.24
N THR A 452 3.12 -28.65 9.46
CA THR A 452 1.72 -28.24 9.27
C THR A 452 1.27 -28.36 7.81
N VAL A 453 2.11 -27.93 6.85
CA VAL A 453 1.83 -28.03 5.41
C VAL A 453 1.64 -29.49 4.99
N LEU A 454 2.53 -30.39 5.41
CA LEU A 454 2.44 -31.82 5.09
C LEU A 454 1.21 -32.47 5.75
N ASN A 455 0.93 -32.14 7.02
CA ASN A 455 -0.23 -32.65 7.73
C ASN A 455 -1.56 -32.11 7.20
N SER A 456 -1.55 -30.98 6.48
CA SER A 456 -2.73 -30.42 5.82
C SER A 456 -3.11 -31.15 4.53
N GLY A 457 -2.39 -32.21 4.15
CA GLY A 457 -2.71 -33.03 2.98
C GLY A 457 -2.05 -32.56 1.68
N LEU A 458 -0.85 -31.97 1.73
CA LEU A 458 -0.15 -31.44 0.55
C LEU A 458 -0.14 -32.41 -0.65
N PHE A 459 0.26 -33.66 -0.43
CA PHE A 459 0.31 -34.65 -1.50
C PHE A 459 -1.07 -35.02 -2.05
N HIS A 460 -2.09 -35.06 -1.18
CA HIS A 460 -3.45 -35.31 -1.61
C HIS A 460 -3.97 -34.19 -2.52
N SER A 461 -3.75 -32.92 -2.14
CA SER A 461 -4.13 -31.77 -2.97
C SER A 461 -3.39 -31.73 -4.31
N ILE A 462 -2.09 -32.08 -4.32
CA ILE A 462 -1.31 -32.16 -5.56
C ILE A 462 -1.84 -33.25 -6.49
N LEU A 463 -2.15 -34.43 -5.96
CA LEU A 463 -2.75 -35.51 -6.75
C LEU A 463 -4.14 -35.12 -7.29
N ALA A 464 -4.97 -34.48 -6.44
CA ALA A 464 -6.29 -34.01 -6.83
C ALA A 464 -6.24 -32.95 -7.94
N SER A 465 -5.18 -32.13 -7.98
CA SER A 465 -5.00 -31.11 -9.02
C SER A 465 -4.85 -31.68 -10.43
N GLY A 466 -4.44 -32.95 -10.58
CA GLY A 466 -4.18 -33.54 -11.90
C GLY A 466 -3.03 -32.89 -12.69
N LEU A 467 -2.34 -31.88 -12.15
CA LEU A 467 -1.32 -31.11 -12.88
C LEU A 467 -0.14 -31.96 -13.35
N PHE A 468 0.24 -32.99 -12.59
CA PHE A 468 1.32 -33.93 -12.95
C PHE A 468 0.85 -35.09 -13.85
N ALA A 469 -0.46 -35.24 -14.05
CA ALA A 469 -1.06 -36.33 -14.82
C ALA A 469 -1.48 -35.91 -16.25
N LEU A 470 -1.41 -34.61 -16.56
CA LEU A 470 -1.71 -34.06 -17.88
C LEU A 470 -0.70 -34.58 -18.91
N ASP A 471 -1.20 -35.06 -20.05
CA ASP A 471 -0.35 -35.38 -21.19
C ASP A 471 -0.04 -34.08 -21.93
N THR A 472 1.16 -33.54 -21.73
CA THR A 472 1.54 -32.26 -22.33
C THR A 472 1.38 -32.29 -23.85
N ASP A 473 1.56 -33.46 -24.49
CA ASP A 473 1.49 -33.77 -25.94
C ASP A 473 0.07 -33.79 -26.53
N LEU A 474 -0.96 -33.88 -25.68
CA LEU A 474 -2.36 -33.95 -26.11
C LEU A 474 -3.24 -32.85 -25.50
N ASP A 475 -2.95 -32.39 -24.29
CA ASP A 475 -3.85 -31.56 -23.49
C ASP A 475 -3.47 -30.07 -23.47
N ILE A 476 -2.27 -29.71 -23.93
CA ILE A 476 -1.80 -28.31 -24.01
C ILE A 476 -1.72 -27.91 -25.49
N ASP A 477 -2.25 -26.73 -25.83
CA ASP A 477 -2.20 -26.20 -27.19
C ASP A 477 -0.73 -25.98 -27.63
N PHE A 478 -0.18 -26.92 -28.40
CA PHE A 478 1.18 -26.89 -28.95
C PHE A 478 1.49 -25.67 -29.80
N HIS A 479 0.46 -24.99 -30.29
CA HIS A 479 0.63 -23.77 -31.08
C HIS A 479 0.77 -22.52 -30.22
N ASP A 480 0.61 -22.62 -28.89
CA ASP A 480 0.91 -21.56 -27.92
C ASP A 480 2.15 -21.89 -27.07
N PRO A 481 3.36 -21.41 -27.46
CA PRO A 481 4.58 -21.63 -26.67
C PRO A 481 4.51 -21.03 -25.25
N GLN A 482 3.60 -20.09 -24.99
CA GLN A 482 3.41 -19.53 -23.65
C GLN A 482 2.61 -20.47 -22.74
N ALA A 483 1.68 -21.26 -23.29
CA ALA A 483 0.88 -22.20 -22.51
C ALA A 483 1.77 -23.29 -21.90
N LEU A 484 2.68 -23.85 -22.69
CA LEU A 484 3.65 -24.84 -22.24
C LEU A 484 4.61 -24.27 -21.18
N SER A 485 5.12 -23.05 -21.40
CA SER A 485 5.99 -22.37 -20.43
C SER A 485 5.28 -22.15 -19.10
N ARG A 486 4.01 -21.71 -19.11
CA ARG A 486 3.22 -21.47 -17.88
C ARG A 486 3.00 -22.77 -17.09
N HIS A 487 2.69 -23.86 -17.78
CA HIS A 487 2.52 -25.17 -17.16
C HIS A 487 3.80 -25.63 -16.44
N TYR A 488 4.95 -25.61 -17.11
CA TYR A 488 6.22 -26.01 -16.46
C TYR A 488 6.65 -25.06 -15.34
N SER A 489 6.39 -23.75 -15.47
CA SER A 489 6.67 -22.80 -14.39
C SER A 489 5.82 -23.07 -13.14
N LEU A 490 4.55 -23.45 -13.31
CA LEU A 490 3.68 -23.85 -12.21
C LEU A 490 4.15 -25.16 -11.57
N LEU A 491 4.51 -26.16 -12.38
CA LEU A 491 5.06 -27.43 -11.91
C LEU A 491 6.32 -27.21 -11.06
N ALA A 492 7.22 -26.35 -11.54
CA ALA A 492 8.42 -25.98 -10.82
C ALA A 492 8.10 -25.30 -9.47
N ALA A 493 7.11 -24.41 -9.42
CA ALA A 493 6.68 -23.77 -8.18
C ALA A 493 6.12 -24.78 -7.15
N ILE A 494 5.30 -25.75 -7.58
CA ILE A 494 4.80 -26.82 -6.70
C ILE A 494 5.94 -27.73 -6.22
N MET A 495 6.87 -28.07 -7.11
CA MET A 495 8.06 -28.85 -6.73
C MET A 495 8.92 -28.14 -5.68
N ARG A 496 9.07 -26.81 -5.75
CA ARG A 496 9.74 -26.03 -4.70
C ARG A 496 9.06 -26.21 -3.34
N VAL A 497 7.72 -26.19 -3.29
CA VAL A 497 6.97 -26.41 -2.05
C VAL A 497 7.25 -27.80 -1.50
N ILE A 498 7.17 -28.85 -2.33
CA ILE A 498 7.45 -30.24 -1.93
C ILE A 498 8.87 -30.36 -1.35
N CYS A 499 9.88 -29.91 -2.10
CA CYS A 499 11.28 -30.02 -1.68
C CYS A 499 11.52 -29.25 -0.38
N CYS A 500 11.01 -28.01 -0.28
CA CYS A 500 11.18 -27.19 0.92
C CYS A 500 10.52 -27.84 2.15
N ALA A 501 9.33 -28.41 2.00
CA ALA A 501 8.61 -29.07 3.11
C ALA A 501 9.31 -30.36 3.56
N LEU A 502 9.77 -31.19 2.62
CA LEU A 502 10.46 -32.45 2.92
C LEU A 502 11.81 -32.19 3.61
N VAL A 503 12.62 -31.28 3.05
CA VAL A 503 13.94 -30.93 3.61
C VAL A 503 13.82 -30.34 5.01
N SER A 504 12.88 -29.41 5.23
CA SER A 504 12.74 -28.72 6.53
C SER A 504 12.16 -29.61 7.64
N ARG A 505 11.41 -30.67 7.29
CA ARG A 505 10.89 -31.65 8.26
C ARG A 505 11.90 -32.75 8.61
N GLY A 506 12.76 -33.15 7.66
CA GLY A 506 13.83 -34.15 7.84
C GLY A 506 13.32 -35.60 7.88
N LEU A 507 14.05 -36.50 8.56
CA LEU A 507 13.85 -37.97 8.60
C LEU A 507 12.44 -38.46 9.05
N GLN A 508 11.57 -37.57 9.53
CA GLN A 508 10.21 -37.90 9.98
C GLN A 508 9.18 -37.94 8.83
N ASN A 509 9.62 -37.85 7.57
CA ASN A 509 8.76 -37.89 6.38
C ASN A 509 8.27 -39.30 6.03
N GLU A 510 8.90 -40.35 6.56
CA GLU A 510 8.61 -41.76 6.23
C GLU A 510 7.13 -42.15 6.38
N GLN A 511 6.40 -41.51 7.31
CA GLN A 511 4.98 -41.77 7.54
C GLN A 511 4.02 -41.08 6.55
N SER A 512 4.50 -40.08 5.78
CA SER A 512 3.69 -39.24 4.88
C SER A 512 3.90 -39.55 3.39
N LEU A 513 4.95 -40.32 3.06
CA LEU A 513 5.33 -40.77 1.71
C LEU A 513 4.53 -41.96 1.11
N PRO A 514 3.80 -42.82 1.86
CA PRO A 514 3.12 -43.99 1.27
C PRO A 514 2.06 -43.67 0.21
N ASP A 515 1.50 -42.46 0.20
CA ASP A 515 0.38 -42.07 -0.67
C ASP A 515 0.79 -41.49 -2.03
N LEU A 516 2.10 -41.32 -2.30
CA LEU A 516 2.62 -40.82 -3.59
C LEU A 516 2.79 -41.91 -4.66
N GLY A 517 2.36 -43.16 -4.40
CA GLY A 517 2.50 -44.26 -5.38
C GLY A 517 3.95 -44.72 -5.63
N LEU A 518 4.94 -44.23 -4.88
CA LEU A 518 6.34 -44.69 -4.92
C LEU A 518 6.55 -46.03 -4.18
N LYS A 519 5.69 -47.02 -4.44
CA LYS A 519 5.89 -48.40 -3.99
C LYS A 519 6.78 -49.13 -4.98
N ASN A 520 8.09 -48.90 -4.89
CA ASN A 520 9.10 -49.91 -5.25
C ASN A 520 10.35 -49.68 -4.41
N GLY A 521 10.84 -50.75 -3.78
CA GLY A 521 11.80 -50.78 -2.66
C GLY A 521 13.24 -50.32 -2.96
N VAL A 522 13.39 -49.17 -3.64
CA VAL A 522 14.65 -48.46 -3.89
C VAL A 522 14.57 -47.00 -3.37
N ALA A 523 13.46 -46.66 -2.70
CA ALA A 523 13.02 -45.28 -2.45
C ALA A 523 13.86 -44.46 -1.46
N GLU A 524 14.54 -45.06 -0.49
CA GLU A 524 15.36 -44.31 0.48
C GLU A 524 16.57 -43.64 -0.17
N GLN A 525 17.28 -44.37 -1.04
CA GLN A 525 18.42 -43.82 -1.78
C GLN A 525 17.95 -42.83 -2.85
N SER A 526 16.89 -43.15 -3.62
CA SER A 526 16.44 -42.30 -4.73
C SER A 526 15.80 -40.99 -4.28
N ILE A 527 15.15 -40.92 -3.12
CA ILE A 527 14.54 -39.68 -2.62
C ILE A 527 15.60 -38.77 -2.01
N VAL A 528 16.59 -39.33 -1.30
CA VAL A 528 17.77 -38.57 -0.86
C VAL A 528 18.55 -38.11 -2.09
N ASP A 529 18.75 -38.96 -3.10
CA ASP A 529 19.45 -38.59 -4.34
C ASP A 529 18.67 -37.58 -5.20
N ILE A 530 17.33 -37.64 -5.27
CA ILE A 530 16.50 -36.63 -5.96
C ILE A 530 16.46 -35.35 -5.13
N SER A 531 16.27 -35.42 -3.82
CA SER A 531 16.34 -34.26 -2.92
C SER A 531 17.71 -33.61 -2.97
N ASP A 532 18.81 -34.38 -3.02
CA ASP A 532 20.19 -33.90 -3.09
C ASP A 532 20.52 -33.38 -4.49
N SER A 533 20.03 -34.02 -5.56
CA SER A 533 20.20 -33.54 -6.94
C SER A 533 19.41 -32.26 -7.19
N PHE A 534 18.19 -32.15 -6.67
CA PHE A 534 17.42 -30.91 -6.71
C PHE A 534 17.96 -29.89 -5.71
N MET A 535 18.49 -30.26 -4.53
CA MET A 535 19.17 -29.34 -3.60
C MET A 535 20.43 -28.76 -4.22
N LEU A 536 21.21 -29.57 -4.93
CA LEU A 536 22.35 -29.12 -5.71
C LEU A 536 21.87 -28.13 -6.79
N LEU A 537 20.78 -28.44 -7.49
CA LEU A 537 20.16 -27.54 -8.46
C LEU A 537 19.68 -26.22 -7.80
N MET A 538 19.00 -26.29 -6.66
CA MET A 538 18.42 -25.17 -5.90
C MET A 538 19.51 -24.24 -5.34
N THR A 539 20.59 -24.83 -4.83
CA THR A 539 21.75 -24.12 -4.25
C THR A 539 22.60 -23.47 -5.34
N ILE A 540 22.79 -24.15 -6.47
CA ILE A 540 23.54 -23.62 -7.62
C ILE A 540 22.77 -22.50 -8.34
N THR A 541 21.43 -22.54 -8.34
CA THR A 541 20.62 -21.59 -9.14
C THR A 541 19.99 -20.43 -8.34
N ARG A 542 20.23 -20.31 -7.03
CA ARG A 542 19.51 -19.34 -6.15
C ARG A 542 17.98 -19.41 -6.37
N PHE A 543 17.47 -20.62 -6.53
CA PHE A 543 16.11 -20.87 -7.05
C PHE A 543 14.98 -20.46 -6.10
N VAL A 544 15.29 -20.30 -4.80
CA VAL A 544 14.37 -19.81 -3.77
C VAL A 544 14.11 -18.31 -3.94
N ASP A 545 15.09 -17.56 -4.46
CA ASP A 545 15.00 -16.10 -4.65
C ASP A 545 14.50 -15.72 -6.07
N PHE A 546 14.39 -16.70 -6.97
CA PHE A 546 14.10 -16.47 -8.40
C PHE A 546 12.70 -15.89 -8.65
N GLU A 547 11.73 -16.19 -7.76
CA GLU A 547 10.36 -15.69 -7.91
C GLU A 547 10.20 -14.23 -7.44
N GLU A 548 11.09 -13.74 -6.58
CA GLU A 548 11.17 -12.31 -6.28
C GLU A 548 11.40 -11.56 -7.60
N ILE A 549 12.26 -12.05 -8.50
CA ILE A 549 12.57 -11.40 -9.78
C ILE A 549 11.42 -11.51 -10.81
N THR A 550 10.69 -12.64 -10.86
CA THR A 550 9.60 -12.83 -11.85
C THR A 550 8.30 -12.15 -11.45
N VAL A 551 8.01 -12.00 -10.15
CA VAL A 551 6.94 -11.13 -9.65
C VAL A 551 7.39 -9.66 -9.69
N GLN A 552 8.70 -9.38 -9.54
CA GLN A 552 9.33 -8.08 -9.80
C GLN A 552 9.59 -7.82 -11.30
N LYS A 553 8.56 -7.95 -12.16
CA LYS A 553 8.45 -6.87 -13.14
C LYS A 553 8.26 -5.61 -12.29
N ARG A 554 9.37 -4.91 -12.00
CA ARG A 554 9.33 -3.55 -11.43
C ARG A 554 8.13 -2.90 -12.10
N PRO A 555 7.08 -2.51 -11.37
CA PRO A 555 6.11 -1.62 -11.97
C PRO A 555 6.95 -0.49 -12.54
N THR A 556 7.04 -0.41 -13.87
CA THR A 556 7.67 0.72 -14.52
C THR A 556 6.97 1.91 -13.91
N LEU A 557 7.69 2.92 -13.42
CA LEU A 557 7.08 4.04 -12.70
C LEU A 557 5.83 4.61 -13.43
N ARG A 558 5.77 4.47 -14.75
CA ARG A 558 4.58 4.61 -15.61
C ARG A 558 3.27 3.93 -15.16
N SER A 559 3.26 2.93 -14.29
CA SER A 559 2.02 2.35 -13.73
C SER A 559 1.47 3.15 -12.53
N PHE A 560 2.17 4.22 -12.12
CA PHE A 560 1.79 5.11 -11.01
C PHE A 560 1.32 6.50 -11.47
N THR A 561 1.32 6.78 -12.79
CA THR A 561 0.65 7.94 -13.40
C THR A 561 -0.55 7.49 -14.19
#